data_AF-A0A962ZVJ0-F1
#
_entry.id   AF-A0A962ZVJ0-F1
#
_cell.length_a   1.000
_cell.length_b   1.000
_cell.length_c   1.000
_cell.angle_alpha   90.00
_cell.angle_beta   90.00
_cell.angle_gamma   90.00
#
_symmetry.space_group_name_H-M   'P 1'
#
loop_
_entity.id
_entity.type
_entity.pdbx_description
1 polymer ?
#
loop_
_entity_poly.entity_id
_entity_poly.type
_entity_poly.pdbx_seq_one_letter_code
_entity_poly.pdbx_strand_id
1 'polypeptide(L)'
;MESYRTEEEQVEALRRWWKENGRSTIVAIIVALGIGFGWQGFKQYNEERSEGASDLYQRMLQAFSTPVLPGEQQEVAVQLAQQLKSEYEGTSYAQFAALQLASTAVGENDLTGAETELRWVLGKADAGSDVARIAQLRLA
;
A
#
# COMPACT_ATOMS: atom_id res chain seq x y z
N MET A 1 -9.02 31.83 -43.76
CA MET A 1 -7.77 32.38 -44.31
C MET A 1 -6.68 32.06 -43.31
N GLU A 2 -6.01 30.93 -43.50
CA GLU A 2 -4.86 30.57 -42.68
C GLU A 2 -3.71 31.55 -42.99
N SER A 3 -3.19 32.18 -41.95
CA SER A 3 -2.07 33.12 -42.07
C SER A 3 -0.81 32.32 -42.38
N TYR A 4 -0.39 32.34 -43.65
CA TYR A 4 0.94 31.93 -44.05
C TYR A 4 1.94 32.91 -43.42
N ARG A 5 2.46 32.58 -42.24
CA ARG A 5 3.62 33.27 -41.64
C ARG A 5 4.87 32.74 -42.31
N THR A 6 5.66 33.62 -42.91
CA THR A 6 6.97 33.25 -43.47
C THR A 6 7.85 32.65 -42.37
N GLU A 7 8.80 31.78 -42.73
CA GLU A 7 9.66 31.08 -41.77
C GLU A 7 10.36 32.04 -40.78
N GLU A 8 10.74 33.23 -41.25
CA GLU A 8 11.35 34.28 -40.43
C GLU A 8 10.42 34.78 -39.32
N GLU A 9 9.14 35.04 -39.63
CA GLU A 9 8.16 35.50 -38.64
C GLU A 9 7.86 34.44 -37.57
N GLN A 10 7.88 33.16 -37.95
CA GLN A 10 7.69 32.05 -37.01
C GLN A 10 8.88 31.93 -36.04
N VAL A 11 10.10 32.06 -36.56
CA VAL A 11 11.32 32.04 -35.74
C VAL A 11 11.36 33.23 -34.78
N GLU A 12 11.00 34.43 -35.23
CA GLU A 12 10.93 35.61 -34.37
C GLU A 12 9.86 35.51 -33.29
N ALA A 13 8.69 34.93 -33.60
CA ALA A 13 7.63 34.69 -32.63
C ALA A 13 8.09 33.71 -31.55
N LEU A 14 8.74 32.61 -31.93
CA LEU A 14 9.28 31.64 -30.98
C LEU A 14 10.40 32.24 -30.11
N ARG A 15 11.29 33.05 -30.71
CA ARG A 15 12.36 33.75 -30.00
C ARG A 15 11.83 34.74 -28.97
N ARG A 16 10.76 35.48 -29.32
CA ARG A 16 10.07 36.39 -28.40
C ARG A 16 9.42 35.63 -27.25
N TRP A 17 8.66 34.58 -27.58
CA TRP A 17 8.02 33.74 -26.56
C TRP A 17 9.03 33.12 -25.60
N TRP A 18 10.16 32.61 -26.11
CA TRP A 18 11.22 32.03 -25.27
C TRP A 18 11.90 33.08 -24.39
N LYS A 19 12.14 34.28 -24.89
CA LYS A 19 12.70 35.39 -24.11
C LYS A 19 11.77 35.79 -22.96
N GLU A 20 10.46 35.74 -23.19
CA GLU A 20 9.43 36.09 -22.20
C GLU A 20 9.16 34.95 -21.21
N ASN A 21 9.10 33.69 -21.67
CA ASN A 21 8.57 32.55 -20.91
C ASN A 21 9.57 31.42 -20.65
N GLY A 22 10.75 31.43 -21.27
CA GLY A 22 11.68 30.30 -21.24
C GLY A 22 12.08 29.86 -19.82
N ARG A 23 12.25 30.83 -18.90
CA ARG A 23 12.54 30.51 -17.49
C ARG A 23 11.36 29.79 -16.82
N SER A 24 10.12 30.25 -16.99
CA SER A 24 8.94 29.58 -16.43
C SER A 24 8.70 28.22 -17.07
N THR A 25 8.97 28.07 -18.37
CA THR A 25 8.86 26.80 -19.08
C THR A 25 9.84 25.77 -18.53
N ILE A 26 11.10 26.14 -18.32
CA ILE A 26 12.10 25.24 -17.72
C ILE A 26 11.67 24.84 -16.30
N VAL A 27 11.22 25.79 -15.48
CA VAL A 27 10.73 25.49 -14.12
C VAL A 27 9.55 24.52 -14.17
N ALA A 28 8.59 24.74 -15.06
CA ALA A 28 7.44 23.84 -15.22
C ALA A 28 7.86 22.42 -15.63
N ILE A 29 8.83 22.29 -16.54
CA ILE A 29 9.39 20.99 -16.94
C ILE A 29 10.05 20.29 -15.73
N ILE A 30 10.88 21.00 -14.97
CA ILE A 30 11.55 20.42 -13.79
C ILE A 30 10.52 19.96 -12.76
N VAL A 31 9.48 20.75 -12.50
CA VAL A 31 8.39 20.38 -11.58
C VAL A 31 7.65 19.15 -12.09
N ALA A 32 7.30 19.10 -13.37
CA ALA A 32 6.60 17.96 -13.96
C ALA A 32 7.43 16.67 -13.87
N LEU A 33 8.74 16.74 -14.16
CA LEU A 33 9.65 15.61 -13.99
C LEU A 33 9.78 15.19 -12.53
N GLY A 34 9.90 16.15 -11.61
CA GLY A 34 9.99 15.86 -10.17
C GLY A 34 8.75 15.14 -9.64
N ILE A 35 7.55 15.57 -10.05
CA ILE A 35 6.30 14.89 -9.70
C ILE A 35 6.25 13.49 -10.33
N GLY A 36 6.60 13.36 -11.61
CA GLY A 36 6.58 12.09 -12.32
C GLY A 36 7.48 11.03 -11.67
N PHE A 37 8.76 11.35 -11.46
CA PHE A 37 9.70 10.44 -10.81
C PHE A 37 9.38 10.22 -9.33
N GLY A 38 8.90 11.24 -8.62
CA GLY A 38 8.47 11.11 -7.24
C GLY A 38 7.31 10.12 -7.09
N TRP A 39 6.28 10.22 -7.94
CA TRP A 39 5.16 9.30 -7.93
C TRP A 39 5.56 7.88 -8.33
N GLN A 40 6.43 7.73 -9.33
CA GLN A 40 6.95 6.43 -9.72
C GLN A 40 7.74 5.75 -8.60
N GLY A 41 8.61 6.51 -7.90
CA GLY A 41 9.34 6.01 -6.74
C GLY A 41 8.42 5.61 -5.59
N PHE A 42 7.39 6.42 -5.30
CA PHE A 42 6.38 6.07 -4.28
C PHE A 42 5.60 4.81 -4.65
N LYS A 43 5.20 4.65 -5.91
CA LYS A 43 4.50 3.45 -6.37
C LYS A 43 5.39 2.21 -6.21
N GLN A 44 6.64 2.28 -6.67
CA GLN A 44 7.62 1.19 -6.54
C GLN A 44 7.81 0.77 -5.09
N TYR A 45 7.96 1.75 -4.17
CA TYR A 45 8.09 1.48 -2.74
C TYR A 45 6.89 0.71 -2.18
N ASN A 46 5.66 1.08 -2.56
CA ASN A 46 4.46 0.36 -2.10
C ASN A 46 4.38 -1.06 -2.68
N GLU A 47 4.82 -1.25 -3.93
CA GLU A 47 4.85 -2.55 -4.60
C GLU A 47 5.85 -3.51 -3.92
N GLU A 48 7.09 -3.07 -3.69
CA GLU A 48 8.11 -3.83 -2.97
C GLU A 48 7.67 -4.17 -1.54
N ARG A 49 7.01 -3.23 -0.86
CA ARG A 49 6.48 -3.46 0.49
C ARG A 49 5.34 -4.47 0.48
N SER A 50 4.48 -4.45 -0.53
CA SER A 50 3.42 -5.45 -0.70
C SER A 50 3.97 -6.82 -1.06
N GLU A 51 5.02 -6.90 -1.88
CA GLU A 51 5.72 -8.15 -2.21
C GLU A 51 6.33 -8.79 -0.97
N GLY A 52 7.11 -8.03 -0.19
CA GLY A 52 7.70 -8.52 1.07
C GLY A 52 6.66 -8.97 2.10
N ALA A 53 5.55 -8.23 2.20
CA ALA A 53 4.41 -8.65 3.02
C ALA A 53 3.77 -9.95 2.51
N SER A 54 3.65 -10.12 1.19
CA SER A 54 3.08 -11.32 0.59
C SER A 54 3.93 -12.56 0.90
N ASP A 55 5.26 -12.46 0.83
CA ASP A 55 6.18 -13.54 1.16
C ASP A 55 6.05 -13.96 2.62
N LEU A 56 5.98 -12.99 3.53
CA LEU A 56 5.83 -13.25 4.96
C LEU A 56 4.47 -13.87 5.28
N TYR A 57 3.41 -13.42 4.60
CA TYR A 57 2.08 -13.99 4.71
C TYR A 57 2.01 -15.44 4.18
N GLN A 58 2.67 -15.76 3.07
CA GLN A 58 2.77 -17.13 2.59
C GLN A 58 3.46 -18.05 3.60
N ARG A 59 4.56 -17.60 4.22
CA ARG A 59 5.24 -18.35 5.28
C ARG A 59 4.34 -18.57 6.49
N MET A 60 3.56 -17.55 6.87
CA MET A 60 2.57 -17.65 7.95
C MET A 60 1.52 -18.71 7.63
N LEU A 61 0.96 -18.73 6.41
CA LEU A 61 -0.01 -19.74 6.00
C LEU A 61 0.59 -21.15 5.97
N GLN A 62 1.85 -21.29 5.55
CA GLN A 62 2.55 -22.57 5.58
C GLN A 62 2.68 -23.10 7.02
N ALA A 63 3.03 -22.24 7.97
CA ALA A 63 3.10 -22.58 9.39
C ALA A 63 1.74 -23.08 9.94
N PHE A 64 0.62 -22.54 9.44
CA PHE A 64 -0.73 -23.03 9.78
C PHE A 64 -1.13 -24.34 9.08
N SER A 65 -0.50 -24.70 7.95
CA SER A 65 -0.93 -25.81 7.08
C SER A 65 -0.28 -27.18 7.37
N THR A 66 0.69 -27.24 8.29
CA THR A 66 1.45 -28.48 8.53
C THR A 66 0.71 -29.40 9.51
N PRO A 67 0.35 -30.66 9.14
CA PRO A 67 -0.63 -31.48 9.88
C PRO A 67 -0.18 -32.06 11.25
N VAL A 68 1.03 -31.79 11.74
CA VAL A 68 1.57 -32.42 12.95
C VAL A 68 2.31 -31.37 13.80
N LEU A 69 1.67 -30.95 14.90
CA LEU A 69 2.10 -29.89 15.80
C LEU A 69 2.71 -30.44 17.10
N PRO A 70 3.86 -29.89 17.55
CA PRO A 70 4.00 -29.31 18.88
C PRO A 70 3.52 -27.85 18.83
N GLY A 71 3.02 -27.30 19.96
CA GLY A 71 2.47 -25.93 20.05
C GLY A 71 3.40 -24.80 19.57
N GLU A 72 4.69 -25.08 19.36
CA GLU A 72 5.70 -24.14 18.85
C GLU A 72 5.38 -23.59 17.44
N GLN A 73 4.72 -24.35 16.55
CA GLN A 73 4.45 -23.89 15.18
C GLN A 73 3.29 -22.87 15.11
N GLN A 74 2.32 -22.98 16.02
CA GLN A 74 1.28 -21.97 16.19
C GLN A 74 1.89 -20.66 16.71
N GLU A 75 2.86 -20.75 17.63
CA GLU A 75 3.61 -19.59 18.10
C GLU A 75 4.38 -18.91 16.97
N VAL A 76 5.06 -19.67 16.10
CA VAL A 76 5.73 -19.13 14.90
C VAL A 76 4.73 -18.42 13.98
N ALA A 77 3.57 -19.01 13.73
CA ALA A 77 2.54 -18.39 12.88
C ALA A 77 2.01 -17.08 13.48
N VAL A 78 1.80 -17.04 14.80
CA VAL A 78 1.41 -15.83 15.54
C VAL A 78 2.49 -14.77 15.47
N GLN A 79 3.77 -15.15 15.61
CA GLN A 79 4.90 -14.22 15.49
C GLN A 79 4.98 -13.61 14.09
N LEU A 80 4.82 -14.41 13.03
CA LEU A 80 4.79 -13.93 11.65
C LEU A 80 3.62 -12.97 11.41
N ALA A 81 2.45 -13.26 12.00
CA ALA A 81 1.30 -12.37 11.93
C ALA A 81 1.54 -11.02 12.64
N GLN A 82 2.16 -11.03 13.82
CA GLN A 82 2.53 -9.80 14.52
C GLN A 82 3.63 -9.01 13.78
N GLN A 83 4.56 -9.71 13.13
CA GLN A 83 5.56 -9.08 12.27
C GLN A 83 4.90 -8.39 11.08
N LEU A 84 3.94 -9.04 10.40
CA LEU A 84 3.14 -8.42 9.34
C LEU A 84 2.43 -7.15 9.82
N LYS A 85 1.81 -7.20 10.99
CA LYS A 85 1.10 -6.05 11.57
C LYS A 85 2.03 -4.88 11.92
N SER A 86 3.23 -5.15 12.39
CA SER A 86 4.17 -4.10 12.82
C SER A 86 5.00 -3.55 11.66
N GLU A 87 5.50 -4.42 10.79
CA GLU A 87 6.42 -4.05 9.71
C GLU A 87 5.71 -3.72 8.40
N TYR A 88 4.46 -4.18 8.19
CA TYR A 88 3.72 -4.05 6.93
C TYR A 88 2.28 -3.52 7.11
N GLU A 89 2.04 -2.71 8.15
CA GLU A 89 0.70 -2.23 8.56
C GLU A 89 -0.15 -1.59 7.46
N GLY A 90 0.47 -1.02 6.42
CA GLY A 90 -0.23 -0.39 5.30
C GLY A 90 -0.67 -1.36 4.20
N THR A 91 -0.42 -2.66 4.36
CA THR A 91 -0.74 -3.69 3.35
C THR A 91 -2.00 -4.47 3.73
N SER A 92 -2.74 -4.95 2.74
CA SER A 92 -3.88 -5.86 2.98
C SER A 92 -3.43 -7.17 3.64
N TYR A 93 -2.19 -7.62 3.42
CA TYR A 93 -1.63 -8.81 4.07
C TYR A 93 -1.53 -8.65 5.59
N ALA A 94 -1.19 -7.46 6.10
CA ALA A 94 -1.22 -7.20 7.53
C ALA A 94 -2.65 -7.23 8.10
N GLN A 95 -3.64 -6.75 7.34
CA GLN A 95 -5.04 -6.84 7.72
C GLN A 95 -5.53 -8.30 7.75
N PHE A 96 -5.14 -9.13 6.78
CA PHE A 96 -5.44 -10.56 6.78
C PHE A 96 -4.76 -11.31 7.93
N ALA A 97 -3.52 -10.95 8.26
CA ALA A 97 -2.81 -11.51 9.42
C ALA A 97 -3.53 -11.20 10.74
N ALA A 98 -3.99 -9.95 10.92
CA ALA A 98 -4.79 -9.59 12.09
C ALA A 98 -6.14 -10.31 12.15
N LEU A 99 -6.81 -10.51 11.01
CA LEU A 99 -8.02 -11.34 10.94
C LEU A 99 -7.75 -12.81 11.32
N GLN A 100 -6.58 -13.34 10.97
CA GLN A 100 -6.16 -14.69 11.35
C GLN A 100 -5.88 -14.77 12.86
N LEU A 101 -5.18 -13.79 13.43
CA LEU A 101 -4.96 -13.68 14.89
C LEU A 101 -6.28 -13.61 15.65
N ALA A 102 -7.25 -12.83 15.15
CA ALA A 102 -8.59 -12.79 15.74
C ALA A 102 -9.25 -14.19 15.72
N SER A 103 -9.12 -14.93 14.62
CA SER A 103 -9.65 -16.29 14.52
C SER A 103 -8.97 -17.26 15.48
N THR A 104 -7.66 -17.14 15.67
CA THR A 104 -6.89 -17.94 16.64
C THR A 104 -7.35 -17.63 18.07
N ALA A 105 -7.46 -16.35 18.43
CA ALA A 105 -7.92 -15.93 19.76
C ALA A 105 -9.34 -16.43 20.07
N VAL A 106 -10.26 -16.41 19.09
CA VAL A 106 -11.59 -17.03 19.25
C VAL A 106 -11.49 -18.54 19.51
N GLY A 107 -10.63 -19.26 18.78
CA GLY A 107 -10.38 -20.68 19.00
C GLY A 107 -9.81 -21.01 20.37
N GLU A 108 -9.07 -20.08 20.96
CA GLU A 108 -8.51 -20.14 22.31
C GLU A 108 -9.45 -19.60 23.39
N ASN A 109 -10.67 -19.19 23.02
CA ASN A 109 -11.67 -18.56 23.88
C ASN A 109 -11.22 -17.21 24.50
N ASP A 110 -10.21 -16.57 23.91
CA ASP A 110 -9.80 -15.19 24.21
C ASP A 110 -10.57 -14.19 23.33
N LEU A 111 -11.80 -13.89 23.75
CA LEU A 111 -12.65 -12.93 23.04
C LEU A 111 -12.14 -11.49 23.12
N THR A 112 -11.37 -11.16 24.16
CA THR A 112 -10.79 -9.81 24.32
C THR A 112 -9.66 -9.60 23.33
N GLY A 113 -8.80 -10.61 23.17
CA GLY A 113 -7.78 -10.64 22.12
C GLY A 113 -8.38 -10.57 20.73
N ALA A 114 -9.44 -11.34 20.46
CA ALA A 114 -10.14 -11.30 19.18
C ALA A 114 -10.71 -9.90 18.85
N GLU A 115 -11.38 -9.26 19.82
CA GLU A 115 -11.88 -7.89 19.66
C GLU A 115 -10.75 -6.90 19.36
N THR A 116 -9.63 -7.02 20.06
CA THR A 116 -8.46 -6.14 19.87
C THR A 116 -7.94 -6.21 18.44
N GLU A 117 -7.81 -7.42 17.91
CA GLU A 117 -7.34 -7.66 16.53
C GLU A 117 -8.36 -7.16 15.48
N LEU A 118 -9.65 -7.39 15.69
CA LEU A 118 -10.71 -6.91 14.79
C LEU A 118 -10.77 -5.37 14.76
N ARG A 119 -10.65 -4.71 15.91
CA ARG A 119 -10.57 -3.24 15.99
C ARG A 119 -9.32 -2.70 15.32
N TRP A 120 -8.19 -3.39 15.44
CA TRP A 120 -6.97 -3.03 14.73
C TRP A 120 -7.19 -3.05 13.21
N VAL A 121 -7.85 -4.09 12.69
CA VAL A 121 -8.23 -4.18 11.26
C VAL A 121 -9.09 -2.99 10.85
N LEU A 122 -10.11 -2.64 11.64
CA LEU A 122 -10.98 -1.48 11.35
C LEU A 122 -10.24 -0.13 11.38
N GLY A 123 -9.15 -0.03 12.15
CA GLY A 123 -8.31 1.16 12.18
C GLY A 123 -7.34 1.28 10.99
N LYS A 124 -7.10 0.18 10.26
CA LYS A 124 -6.13 0.11 9.15
C LYS A 124 -6.76 -0.08 7.78
N ALA A 125 -7.91 -0.74 7.71
CA ALA A 125 -8.62 -0.99 6.47
C ALA A 125 -9.33 0.28 5.96
N ASP A 126 -9.38 0.43 4.64
CA ASP A 126 -10.13 1.52 4.01
C ASP A 126 -11.62 1.42 4.38
N ALA A 127 -12.23 2.57 4.66
CA ALA A 127 -13.62 2.66 5.03
C ALA A 127 -14.51 2.06 3.93
N GLY A 128 -15.34 1.07 4.30
CA GLY A 128 -16.27 0.41 3.39
C GLY A 128 -15.68 -0.73 2.55
N SER A 129 -14.37 -1.01 2.68
CA SER A 129 -13.73 -2.18 2.08
C SER A 129 -14.32 -3.50 2.59
N ASP A 130 -14.18 -4.57 1.80
CA ASP A 130 -14.68 -5.90 2.18
C ASP A 130 -14.04 -6.41 3.48
N VAL A 131 -12.75 -6.12 3.69
CA VAL A 131 -12.03 -6.46 4.92
C VAL A 131 -12.62 -5.74 6.13
N ALA A 132 -12.92 -4.44 6.01
CA ALA A 132 -13.59 -3.69 7.07
C ALA A 132 -14.99 -4.24 7.37
N ARG A 133 -15.76 -4.62 6.35
CA ARG A 133 -17.09 -5.23 6.53
C ARG A 133 -17.01 -6.58 7.23
N ILE A 134 -16.07 -7.43 6.84
CA ILE A 134 -15.84 -8.72 7.49
C ILE A 134 -15.46 -8.50 8.95
N ALA A 135 -14.57 -7.56 9.25
CA ALA A 135 -14.18 -7.26 10.63
C ALA A 135 -15.36 -6.74 11.47
N GLN A 136 -16.21 -5.85 10.92
CA GLN A 136 -17.43 -5.39 11.58
C GLN A 136 -18.41 -6.53 11.86
N LEU A 137 -18.63 -7.41 10.89
CA LEU A 137 -19.54 -8.56 11.04
C LEU A 137 -19.06 -9.55 12.10
N ARG A 138 -17.74 -9.74 12.22
CA ARG A 138 -17.14 -10.63 13.23
C ARG A 138 -17.10 -10.00 14.64
N LEU A 139 -17.27 -8.68 14.74
CA LEU A 139 -17.24 -7.94 16.00
C LEU A 139 -18.64 -7.82 16.65
N ALA A 140 -19.70 -7.95 15.85
CA ALA A 140 -21.10 -7.85 16.26
C ALA A 140 -21.57 -9.13 16.96
#